data_AF-A0A6G7XU19-F1
#
_entry.id   AF-A0A6G7XU19-F1
#
_cell.length_a   1.000
_cell.length_b   1.000
_cell.length_c   1.000
_cell.angle_alpha   90.00
_cell.angle_beta   90.00
_cell.angle_gamma   90.00
#
_symmetry.space_group_name_H-M   'P 1'
#
loop_
_entity.id
_entity.type
_entity.pdbx_description
1 polymer ?
#
loop_
_entity_poly.entity_id
_entity_poly.type
_entity_poly.pdbx_seq_one_letter_code
_entity_poly.pdbx_strand_id
1 'polypeptide(L)'
;MTQSPVTSHPLVARYLDDLARLLQGVDPVERTEVLDGVREHLETSLHGTDRSDHDVRTALDEVGPPQSVADEVYAGRPDRTAPRELGVTMPVRPPATSRSWVPPVVAVLEGLCLLLVLGVVGMAGTVTQSQVATSARVGEVVESPVVTSYDGSPLAGVAAIFGSLPFWLPLVLLVAMSALWTGREKTFLLALAPLGALLFGVLPSVGWALFGENGVYGAAWLTIGLLLIGGGTLVGVLVRRGLIRAQALRAA
;
A
#
# COMPACT_ATOMS: atom_id res chain seq x y z
N MET A 1 -14.28 4.78 31.68
CA MET A 1 -15.57 4.49 31.01
C MET A 1 -15.23 3.85 29.67
N THR A 2 -15.41 2.54 29.55
CA THR A 2 -15.17 1.77 28.32
C THR A 2 -16.31 2.06 27.35
N GLN A 3 -16.05 2.85 26.30
CA GLN A 3 -16.97 3.04 25.19
C GLN A 3 -17.12 1.70 24.46
N SER A 4 -18.28 1.04 24.63
CA SER A 4 -18.67 -0.07 23.75
C SER A 4 -18.85 0.48 22.33
N PRO A 5 -18.32 -0.20 21.30
CA PRO A 5 -18.46 0.26 19.92
C PRO A 5 -19.93 0.32 19.53
N VAL A 6 -20.31 1.31 18.71
CA VAL A 6 -21.69 1.58 18.23
C VAL A 6 -22.35 0.32 17.64
N THR A 7 -21.54 -0.57 17.08
CA THR A 7 -21.92 -1.89 16.55
C THR A 7 -22.51 -2.87 17.56
N SER A 8 -22.42 -2.59 18.87
CA SER A 8 -22.95 -3.47 19.92
C SER A 8 -24.43 -3.21 20.23
N HIS A 9 -25.04 -2.16 19.66
CA HIS A 9 -26.43 -1.82 19.94
C HIS A 9 -27.38 -2.80 19.21
N PRO A 10 -28.33 -3.46 19.90
CA PRO A 10 -29.16 -4.51 19.32
C PRO A 10 -30.03 -4.03 18.15
N LEU A 11 -30.46 -2.77 18.17
CA LEU A 11 -31.21 -2.16 17.06
C LEU A 11 -30.37 -2.02 15.78
N VAL A 12 -29.11 -1.60 15.91
CA VAL A 12 -28.19 -1.45 14.78
C VAL A 12 -27.85 -2.82 14.19
N ALA A 13 -27.59 -3.81 15.05
CA ALA A 13 -27.32 -5.18 14.61
C ALA A 13 -28.48 -5.77 13.80
N ARG A 14 -29.73 -5.56 14.25
CA ARG A 14 -30.92 -5.99 13.53
C ARG A 14 -31.08 -5.30 12.18
N TYR A 15 -30.87 -3.98 12.13
CA TYR A 15 -30.93 -3.21 10.90
C TYR A 15 -29.91 -3.72 9.86
N LEU A 16 -28.67 -3.95 10.27
CA LEU A 16 -27.61 -4.44 9.38
C LEU A 16 -27.88 -5.88 8.90
N ASP A 17 -28.48 -6.75 9.73
CA ASP A 17 -28.86 -8.11 9.32
C ASP A 17 -30.00 -8.08 8.27
N ASP A 18 -31.01 -7.24 8.48
CA ASP A 18 -32.12 -7.06 7.54
C ASP A 18 -31.60 -6.48 6.19
N LEU A 19 -30.71 -5.50 6.24
CA LEU A 19 -30.06 -4.95 5.04
C LEU A 19 -29.18 -5.98 4.34
N ALA A 20 -28.39 -6.76 5.07
CA ALA A 20 -27.57 -7.84 4.50
C ALA A 20 -28.42 -8.92 3.79
N ARG A 21 -29.62 -9.19 4.31
CA ARG A 21 -30.59 -10.12 3.69
C ARG A 21 -31.17 -9.56 2.40
N LEU A 22 -31.47 -8.26 2.35
CA LEU A 22 -31.97 -7.60 1.14
C LEU A 22 -30.90 -7.51 0.04
N LEU A 23 -29.63 -7.32 0.42
CA LEU A 23 -28.50 -7.23 -0.51
C LEU A 23 -27.97 -8.60 -0.98
N GLN A 24 -28.69 -9.70 -0.76
CA GLN A 24 -28.23 -11.04 -1.17
C GLN A 24 -27.95 -11.19 -2.67
N GLY A 25 -28.61 -10.40 -3.53
CA GLY A 25 -28.37 -10.37 -4.98
C GLY A 25 -27.29 -9.36 -5.43
N VAL A 26 -26.70 -8.61 -4.49
CA VAL A 26 -25.58 -7.68 -4.73
C VAL A 26 -24.25 -8.44 -4.64
N ASP A 27 -23.24 -7.98 -5.38
CA ASP A 27 -21.90 -8.57 -5.33
C ASP A 27 -21.39 -8.60 -3.87
N PRO A 28 -20.70 -9.67 -3.41
CA PRO A 28 -20.26 -9.77 -2.02
C PRO A 28 -19.33 -8.64 -1.56
N VAL A 29 -18.52 -8.08 -2.45
CA VAL A 29 -17.62 -6.95 -2.12
C VAL A 29 -18.44 -5.68 -1.96
N GLU A 30 -19.28 -5.37 -2.94
CA GLU A 30 -20.19 -4.22 -2.92
C GLU A 30 -21.15 -4.26 -1.72
N ARG A 31 -21.67 -5.45 -1.37
CA ARG A 31 -22.46 -5.66 -0.15
C ARG A 31 -21.69 -5.26 1.10
N THR A 32 -20.41 -5.64 1.19
CA THR A 32 -19.58 -5.32 2.35
C THR A 32 -19.30 -3.82 2.42
N GLU A 33 -19.04 -3.18 1.26
CA GLU A 33 -18.84 -1.74 1.15
C GLU A 33 -20.08 -0.95 1.58
N VAL A 34 -21.28 -1.38 1.17
CA VAL A 34 -22.55 -0.76 1.58
C VAL A 34 -22.78 -0.91 3.09
N LEU A 35 -22.58 -2.11 3.64
CA LEU A 35 -22.74 -2.35 5.08
C LEU A 35 -21.72 -1.56 5.91
N ASP A 36 -20.49 -1.41 5.42
CA ASP A 36 -19.45 -0.61 6.08
C ASP A 36 -19.75 0.89 5.99
N GLY A 37 -20.23 1.37 4.84
CA GLY A 37 -20.64 2.77 4.66
C GLY A 37 -21.80 3.17 5.58
N VAL A 38 -22.82 2.30 5.71
CA VAL A 38 -23.91 2.50 6.67
C VAL A 38 -23.39 2.50 8.10
N ARG A 39 -22.47 1.60 8.45
CA ARG A 39 -21.85 1.57 9.78
C ARG A 39 -21.08 2.86 10.07
N GLU A 40 -20.33 3.36 9.11
CA GLU A 40 -19.57 4.62 9.23
C GLU A 40 -20.50 5.83 9.37
N HIS A 41 -21.60 5.86 8.63
CA HIS A 41 -22.62 6.90 8.77
C HIS A 41 -23.23 6.90 10.18
N LEU A 42 -23.62 5.72 10.69
CA LEU A 42 -24.16 5.59 12.04
C LEU A 42 -23.13 5.94 13.12
N GLU A 43 -21.87 5.58 12.94
CA GLU A 43 -20.77 5.97 13.84
C GLU A 43 -20.63 7.50 13.87
N THR A 44 -20.77 8.15 12.72
CA THR A 44 -20.69 9.62 12.59
C THR A 44 -21.89 10.31 13.24
N SER A 45 -23.12 9.87 12.94
CA SER A 45 -24.34 10.46 13.53
C SER A 45 -24.43 10.24 15.04
N LEU A 46 -23.87 9.16 15.56
CA LEU A 46 -23.87 8.85 17.00
C LEU A 46 -22.60 9.36 17.72
N HIS A 47 -21.73 10.08 17.02
CA HIS A 47 -20.50 10.59 17.61
C HIS A 47 -20.78 11.77 18.55
N GLY A 48 -20.47 11.61 19.84
CA GLY A 48 -20.64 12.66 20.85
C GLY A 48 -22.02 12.69 21.52
N THR A 49 -22.90 11.73 21.18
CA THR A 49 -24.22 11.56 21.78
C THR A 49 -24.18 10.48 22.86
N ASP A 50 -25.14 10.50 23.80
CA ASP A 50 -25.25 9.52 24.90
C ASP A 50 -25.59 8.09 24.44
N ARG A 51 -25.75 7.87 23.12
CA ARG A 51 -26.06 6.58 22.47
C ARG A 51 -27.28 5.91 23.10
N SER A 52 -28.27 6.71 23.47
CA SER A 52 -29.54 6.21 23.98
C SER A 52 -30.34 5.54 22.86
N ASP A 53 -31.29 4.68 23.23
CA ASP A 53 -32.24 4.06 22.30
C ASP A 53 -32.95 5.10 21.41
N HIS A 54 -33.19 6.31 21.94
CA HIS A 54 -33.82 7.40 21.21
C HIS A 54 -32.87 7.93 20.12
N ASP A 55 -31.62 8.22 20.47
CA ASP A 55 -30.63 8.77 19.54
C ASP A 55 -30.27 7.76 18.44
N VAL A 56 -30.22 6.47 18.78
CA VAL A 56 -30.02 5.40 17.80
C VAL A 56 -31.19 5.30 16.83
N ARG A 57 -32.43 5.49 17.29
CA ARG A 57 -33.60 5.53 16.39
C ARG A 57 -33.55 6.76 15.49
N THR A 58 -33.22 7.93 16.03
CA THR A 58 -33.04 9.14 15.23
C THR A 58 -31.96 8.96 14.15
N ALA A 59 -30.81 8.38 14.49
CA ALA A 59 -29.75 8.10 13.52
C ALA A 59 -30.16 7.05 12.46
N LEU A 60 -30.97 6.05 12.83
CA LEU A 60 -31.51 5.08 11.87
C LEU A 60 -32.58 5.71 10.97
N ASP A 61 -33.40 6.63 11.49
CA ASP A 61 -34.39 7.37 10.71
C ASP A 61 -33.71 8.31 9.69
N GLU A 62 -32.53 8.86 10.01
CA GLU A 62 -31.70 9.65 9.07
C GLU A 62 -31.15 8.80 7.91
N VAL A 63 -30.73 7.56 8.18
CA VAL A 63 -30.31 6.60 7.15
C VAL A 63 -31.49 6.13 6.30
N GLY A 64 -32.67 6.05 6.91
CA GLY A 64 -33.90 5.59 6.28
C GLY A 64 -34.11 4.07 6.36
N PRO A 65 -35.22 3.55 5.81
CA PRO A 65 -35.55 2.13 5.87
C PRO A 65 -34.54 1.28 5.10
N PRO A 66 -34.23 0.04 5.56
CA PRO A 66 -33.26 -0.82 4.89
C PRO A 66 -33.68 -1.19 3.46
N GLN A 67 -34.99 -1.19 3.17
CA GLN A 67 -35.52 -1.37 1.82
C GLN A 67 -35.15 -0.21 0.90
N SER A 68 -35.21 1.04 1.37
CA SER A 68 -34.86 2.20 0.56
C SER A 68 -33.39 2.20 0.19
N VAL A 69 -32.51 1.84 1.15
CA VAL A 69 -31.07 1.70 0.90
C VAL A 69 -30.78 0.57 -0.08
N ALA A 70 -31.45 -0.58 0.06
CA ALA A 70 -31.32 -1.67 -0.89
C ALA A 70 -31.82 -1.30 -2.29
N ASP A 71 -32.98 -0.65 -2.38
CA ASP A 71 -33.58 -0.18 -3.64
C ASP A 71 -32.68 0.84 -4.34
N GLU A 72 -32.03 1.74 -3.60
CA GLU A 72 -31.05 2.69 -4.14
C GLU A 72 -29.83 1.97 -4.74
N VAL A 73 -29.29 0.97 -4.03
CA VAL A 73 -28.18 0.13 -4.52
C VAL A 73 -28.61 -0.65 -5.78
N TYR A 74 -29.86 -1.12 -5.83
CA TYR A 74 -30.39 -1.82 -7.01
C TYR A 74 -30.78 -0.87 -8.16
N ALA A 75 -31.20 0.37 -7.88
CA ALA A 75 -31.61 1.36 -8.88
C ALA A 75 -30.45 1.82 -9.77
N GLY A 76 -29.22 1.81 -9.25
CA GLY A 76 -28.01 2.06 -10.04
C GLY A 76 -27.65 0.93 -11.02
N ARG A 77 -28.38 -0.20 -10.99
CA ARG A 77 -28.09 -1.38 -11.81
C ARG A 77 -28.99 -1.39 -13.06
N PRO A 78 -28.44 -1.64 -14.26
CA PRO A 78 -29.27 -1.84 -15.44
C PRO A 78 -30.19 -3.05 -15.23
N ASP A 79 -31.50 -2.82 -15.40
CA ASP A 79 -32.56 -3.81 -15.31
C ASP A 79 -32.21 -5.09 -16.08
N ARG A 80 -32.01 -6.21 -15.36
CA ARG A 80 -31.91 -7.54 -15.97
C ARG A 80 -33.27 -8.08 -16.43
N THR A 81 -34.34 -7.32 -16.21
CA THR A 81 -35.74 -7.75 -16.37
C THR A 81 -36.43 -7.16 -17.60
N ALA A 82 -35.75 -6.37 -18.42
CA ALA A 82 -36.30 -5.94 -19.71
C ALA A 82 -36.40 -7.15 -20.67
N PRO A 83 -37.55 -7.35 -21.36
CA PRO A 83 -37.68 -8.37 -22.40
C PRO A 83 -36.57 -8.18 -23.43
N ARG A 84 -35.92 -9.30 -23.77
CA ARG A 84 -34.77 -9.41 -24.66
C ARG A 84 -35.10 -8.95 -26.08
N GLU A 85 -35.21 -7.65 -26.30
CA GLU A 85 -35.21 -7.06 -27.63
C GLU A 85 -33.77 -6.87 -28.09
N LEU A 86 -33.28 -7.82 -28.90
CA LEU A 86 -32.25 -7.68 -29.94
C LEU A 86 -31.16 -6.58 -29.75
N GLY A 87 -30.57 -6.50 -28.56
CA GLY A 87 -29.37 -5.73 -28.28
C GLY A 87 -28.19 -6.68 -28.18
N VAL A 88 -27.20 -6.50 -29.06
CA VAL A 88 -25.92 -7.22 -29.01
C VAL A 88 -25.37 -7.18 -27.58
N THR A 89 -25.41 -8.33 -26.90
CA THR A 89 -24.73 -8.49 -25.61
C THR A 89 -23.24 -8.51 -25.92
N MET A 90 -22.61 -7.35 -25.88
CA MET A 90 -21.16 -7.33 -25.84
C MET A 90 -20.77 -8.03 -24.53
N PRO A 91 -20.02 -9.14 -24.57
CA PRO A 91 -19.52 -9.74 -23.35
C PRO A 91 -18.62 -8.69 -22.68
N VAL A 92 -19.03 -8.19 -21.51
CA VAL A 92 -18.18 -7.36 -20.65
C VAL A 92 -17.03 -8.25 -20.22
N ARG A 93 -15.95 -8.26 -21.02
CA ARG A 93 -14.73 -8.98 -20.67
C ARG A 93 -14.22 -8.37 -19.37
N PRO A 94 -13.91 -9.19 -18.35
CA PRO A 94 -13.26 -8.68 -17.15
C PRO A 94 -11.99 -7.92 -17.58
N PRO A 95 -11.72 -6.73 -16.99
CA PRO A 95 -10.57 -5.91 -17.35
C PRO A 95 -9.31 -6.76 -17.37
N ALA A 96 -8.46 -6.60 -18.40
CA ALA A 96 -7.22 -7.37 -18.52
C ALA A 96 -6.30 -7.22 -17.27
N THR A 97 -6.50 -6.15 -16.50
CA THR A 97 -5.81 -5.79 -15.26
C THR A 97 -6.31 -6.53 -14.01
N SER A 98 -7.38 -7.34 -14.11
CA SER A 98 -7.90 -8.20 -13.02
C SER A 98 -7.46 -9.66 -13.15
N ARG A 99 -6.50 -9.96 -14.03
CA ARG A 99 -6.02 -11.32 -14.26
C ARG A 99 -5.00 -11.75 -13.20
N SER A 100 -4.96 -13.05 -12.89
CA SER A 100 -4.08 -13.64 -11.87
C SER A 100 -2.57 -13.45 -12.12
N TRP A 101 -2.15 -13.04 -13.32
CA TRP A 101 -0.74 -12.74 -13.61
C TRP A 101 -0.32 -11.34 -13.14
N VAL A 102 -1.27 -10.45 -12.85
CA VAL A 102 -0.99 -9.06 -12.47
C VAL A 102 -0.27 -8.97 -11.11
N PRO A 103 -0.71 -9.67 -10.04
CA PRO A 103 0.02 -9.66 -8.77
C PRO A 103 1.50 -10.10 -8.84
N PRO A 104 1.87 -11.24 -9.46
CA PRO A 104 3.28 -11.61 -9.55
C PRO A 104 4.10 -10.65 -10.42
N VAL A 105 3.53 -10.08 -11.49
CA VAL A 105 4.23 -9.07 -12.29
C VAL A 105 4.49 -7.79 -11.51
N VAL A 106 3.54 -7.32 -10.69
CA VAL A 106 3.75 -6.17 -9.81
C VAL A 106 4.89 -6.43 -8.82
N ALA A 107 4.96 -7.62 -8.22
CA ALA A 107 6.05 -7.98 -7.32
C ALA A 107 7.42 -8.02 -8.01
N VAL A 108 7.48 -8.55 -9.23
CA VAL A 108 8.72 -8.56 -10.04
C VAL A 108 9.15 -7.15 -10.39
N LEU A 109 8.22 -6.29 -10.85
CA LEU A 109 8.51 -4.89 -11.16
C LEU A 109 9.00 -4.14 -9.94
N GLU A 110 8.37 -4.33 -8.77
CA GLU A 110 8.80 -3.70 -7.52
C GLU A 110 10.20 -4.17 -7.11
N GLY A 111 10.49 -5.47 -7.23
CA GLY A 111 11.82 -6.01 -6.99
C GLY A 111 12.87 -5.42 -7.94
N LEU A 112 12.54 -5.24 -9.22
CA LEU A 112 13.42 -4.61 -10.20
C LEU A 112 13.64 -3.12 -9.91
N CYS A 113 12.60 -2.38 -9.52
CA CYS A 113 12.72 -1.00 -9.05
C CYS A 113 13.71 -0.89 -7.89
N LEU A 114 13.54 -1.69 -6.85
CA LEU A 114 14.38 -1.66 -5.66
C LEU A 114 15.82 -2.10 -5.97
N LEU A 115 16.01 -3.09 -6.85
CA LEU A 115 17.33 -3.51 -7.30
C LEU A 115 18.05 -2.39 -8.06
N LEU A 116 17.34 -1.68 -8.94
CA LEU A 116 17.91 -0.56 -9.69
C LEU A 116 18.24 0.61 -8.75
N VAL A 117 17.36 0.92 -7.80
CA VAL A 117 17.62 1.92 -6.75
C VAL A 117 18.89 1.58 -5.98
N LEU A 118 19.03 0.33 -5.54
CA LEU A 118 20.23 -0.14 -4.85
C LEU A 118 21.48 0.01 -5.71
N GLY A 119 21.40 -0.33 -7.01
CA GLY A 119 22.50 -0.17 -7.95
C GLY A 119 22.92 1.29 -8.14
N VAL A 120 21.95 2.20 -8.37
CA VAL A 120 22.22 3.63 -8.56
C VAL A 120 22.83 4.26 -7.30
N VAL A 121 22.26 4.00 -6.13
CA VAL A 121 22.78 4.55 -4.87
C VAL A 121 24.15 3.93 -4.53
N GLY A 122 24.31 2.62 -4.74
CA GLY A 122 25.57 1.92 -4.52
C GLY A 122 26.71 2.43 -5.40
N MET A 123 26.42 2.85 -6.63
CA MET A 123 27.40 3.48 -7.52
C MET A 123 27.75 4.92 -7.10
N ALA A 124 26.83 5.62 -6.42
CA ALA A 124 27.00 7.03 -6.04
C ALA A 124 27.68 7.23 -4.68
N GLY A 125 27.79 6.18 -3.85
CA GLY A 125 28.43 6.26 -2.54
C GLY A 125 29.76 5.52 -2.50
N THR A 126 30.87 6.26 -2.32
CA THR A 126 32.20 5.66 -2.15
C THR A 126 32.82 6.07 -0.81
N VAL A 127 33.34 5.10 -0.07
CA VAL A 127 34.22 5.33 1.08
C VAL A 127 35.66 5.24 0.58
N THR A 128 36.43 6.30 0.78
CA THR A 128 37.84 6.35 0.39
C THR A 128 38.72 6.40 1.63
N GLN A 129 39.70 5.51 1.71
CA GLN A 129 40.68 5.47 2.79
C GLN A 129 42.04 5.90 2.23
N SER A 130 42.59 7.00 2.74
CA SER A 130 43.93 7.48 2.41
C SER A 130 44.88 7.23 3.57
N GLN A 131 46.03 6.62 3.29
CA GLN A 131 47.09 6.40 4.27
C GLN A 131 48.35 7.12 3.81
N VAL A 132 48.89 8.01 4.65
CA VAL A 132 50.15 8.71 4.37
C VAL A 132 51.23 8.15 5.29
N ALA A 133 52.16 7.37 4.74
CA ALA A 133 53.33 6.90 5.47
C ALA A 133 54.44 7.94 5.42
N THR A 134 54.82 8.47 6.58
CA THR A 134 55.96 9.39 6.70
C THR A 134 57.12 8.64 7.36
N SER A 135 58.24 8.50 6.67
CA SER A 135 59.46 7.96 7.26
C SER A 135 60.27 9.12 7.86
N ALA A 136 60.45 9.14 9.18
CA ALA A 136 61.23 10.19 9.85
C ALA A 136 62.75 9.94 9.79
N ARG A 137 63.17 8.67 9.72
CA ARG A 137 64.55 8.19 9.47
C ARG A 137 64.52 6.83 8.77
N VAL A 138 65.64 6.44 8.13
CA VAL A 138 65.82 5.10 7.55
C VAL A 138 65.54 4.04 8.62
N GLY A 139 64.38 3.36 8.51
CA GLY A 139 63.96 2.29 9.41
C GLY A 139 62.87 2.64 10.44
N GLU A 140 62.47 3.90 10.59
CA GLU A 140 61.44 4.31 11.56
C GLU A 140 60.16 4.76 10.83
N VAL A 141 59.13 3.91 10.89
CA VAL A 141 57.78 4.23 10.42
C VAL A 141 57.09 5.02 11.54
N VAL A 142 56.98 6.33 11.35
CA VAL A 142 56.16 7.18 12.22
C VAL A 142 54.70 6.98 11.83
N GLU A 143 53.83 6.81 12.82
CA GLU A 143 52.40 6.51 12.67
C GLU A 143 51.76 7.26 11.49
N SER A 144 51.22 6.49 10.55
CA SER A 144 50.48 7.00 9.40
C SER A 144 49.05 7.34 9.83
N PRO A 145 48.62 8.62 9.83
CA PRO A 145 47.22 8.93 10.08
C PRO A 145 46.37 8.35 8.94
N VAL A 146 45.43 7.48 9.30
CA VAL A 146 44.41 6.97 8.39
C VAL A 146 43.31 8.03 8.29
N VAL A 147 43.15 8.63 7.11
CA VAL A 147 42.05 9.56 6.85
C VAL A 147 41.01 8.83 6.02
N THR A 148 39.81 8.67 6.57
CA THR A 148 38.65 8.14 5.86
C THR A 148 37.73 9.28 5.43
N SER A 149 37.31 9.27 4.17
CA SER A 149 36.33 10.20 3.63
C SER A 149 35.17 9.43 3.00
N TYR A 150 33.98 10.00 3.07
CA TYR A 150 32.78 9.47 2.44
C TYR A 150 32.25 10.49 1.44
N ASP A 151 32.27 10.12 0.16
CA ASP A 151 31.71 10.91 -0.93
C ASP A 151 30.34 10.36 -1.32
N GLY A 152 29.40 10.41 -0.38
CA GLY A 152 27.99 10.11 -0.65
C GLY A 152 27.14 11.36 -0.71
N SER A 153 26.05 11.29 -1.47
CA SER A 153 25.09 12.38 -1.59
C SER A 153 23.67 11.91 -1.29
N PRO A 154 22.90 12.63 -0.45
CA PRO A 154 21.46 12.40 -0.29
C PRO A 154 20.71 12.52 -1.63
N LEU A 155 21.24 13.30 -2.58
CA LEU A 155 20.68 13.44 -3.92
C LEU A 155 20.79 12.15 -4.75
N ALA A 156 21.65 11.20 -4.35
CA ALA A 156 21.69 9.88 -4.98
C ALA A 156 20.35 9.15 -4.87
N GLY A 157 19.62 9.32 -3.74
CA GLY A 157 18.27 8.80 -3.58
C GLY A 157 17.29 9.43 -4.58
N VAL A 158 17.40 10.74 -4.81
CA VAL A 158 16.58 11.44 -5.81
C VAL A 158 16.91 10.95 -7.22
N ALA A 159 18.19 10.83 -7.57
CA ALA A 159 18.62 10.27 -8.85
C ALA A 159 18.12 8.83 -9.05
N ALA A 160 18.10 8.01 -7.99
CA ALA A 160 17.58 6.66 -8.01
C ALA A 160 16.06 6.60 -8.27
N ILE A 161 15.28 7.56 -7.73
CA ILE A 161 13.85 7.70 -8.06
C ILE A 161 13.69 7.90 -9.57
N PHE A 162 14.41 8.87 -10.15
CA PHE A 162 14.34 9.13 -11.59
C PHE A 162 14.86 7.95 -12.43
N GLY A 163 15.93 7.29 -11.99
CA GLY A 163 16.45 6.09 -12.65
C GLY A 163 15.47 4.92 -12.63
N SER A 164 14.60 4.84 -11.62
CA SER A 164 13.59 3.78 -11.50
C SER A 164 12.32 4.00 -12.33
N LEU A 165 12.13 5.19 -12.93
CA LEU A 165 10.93 5.53 -13.71
C LEU A 165 10.55 4.50 -14.79
N PRO A 166 11.48 3.86 -15.54
CA PRO A 166 11.13 2.87 -16.54
C PRO A 166 10.35 1.67 -15.99
N PHE A 167 10.56 1.31 -14.71
CA PHE A 167 9.86 0.21 -14.04
C PHE A 167 8.72 0.71 -13.15
N TRP A 168 8.88 1.89 -12.55
CA TRP A 168 7.88 2.49 -11.69
C TRP A 168 6.64 2.95 -12.46
N LEU A 169 6.79 3.54 -13.66
CA LEU A 169 5.63 3.98 -14.46
C LEU A 169 4.71 2.82 -14.88
N PRO A 170 5.21 1.70 -15.44
CA PRO A 170 4.38 0.51 -15.68
C PRO A 170 3.72 -0.01 -14.42
N LEU A 171 4.44 -0.04 -13.29
CA LEU A 171 3.91 -0.47 -12.00
C LEU A 171 2.76 0.42 -11.55
N VAL A 172 2.92 1.76 -11.61
CA VAL A 172 1.90 2.74 -11.29
C VAL A 172 0.65 2.51 -12.11
N LEU A 173 0.81 2.35 -13.42
CA LEU A 173 -0.30 2.11 -14.34
C LEU A 173 -1.04 0.79 -14.00
N LEU A 174 -0.29 -0.30 -13.80
CA LEU A 174 -0.84 -1.62 -13.44
C LEU A 174 -1.60 -1.59 -12.12
N VAL A 175 -1.02 -0.97 -11.09
CA VAL A 175 -1.62 -0.89 -9.75
C VAL A 175 -2.83 0.06 -9.74
N ALA A 176 -2.74 1.20 -10.41
CA ALA A 176 -3.82 2.18 -10.48
C ALA A 176 -5.05 1.61 -11.21
N MET A 177 -4.84 0.97 -12.37
CA MET A 177 -5.90 0.41 -13.22
C MET A 177 -6.45 -0.94 -12.73
N SER A 178 -5.80 -1.58 -11.74
CA SER A 178 -6.28 -2.85 -11.22
C SER A 178 -7.33 -2.64 -10.13
N ALA A 179 -8.42 -3.40 -10.20
CA ALA A 179 -9.43 -3.48 -9.15
C ALA A 179 -9.04 -4.48 -8.04
N LEU A 180 -7.88 -5.15 -8.16
CA LEU A 180 -7.46 -6.18 -7.22
C LEU A 180 -7.01 -5.64 -5.86
N TRP A 181 -6.75 -4.34 -5.75
CA TRP A 181 -6.21 -3.71 -4.54
C TRP A 181 -7.09 -2.55 -4.08
N THR A 182 -7.22 -2.42 -2.76
CA THR A 182 -7.89 -1.28 -2.13
C THR A 182 -7.04 -0.02 -2.25
N GLY A 183 -7.65 1.16 -2.07
CA GLY A 183 -6.92 2.44 -2.15
C GLY A 183 -5.67 2.49 -1.27
N ARG A 184 -5.77 2.02 -0.03
CA ARG A 184 -4.63 1.96 0.92
C ARG A 184 -3.51 1.05 0.42
N GLU A 185 -3.86 -0.14 -0.11
CA GLU A 185 -2.88 -1.10 -0.64
C GLU A 185 -2.16 -0.55 -1.87
N LYS A 186 -2.87 0.21 -2.73
CA LYS A 186 -2.25 0.92 -3.86
C LYS A 186 -1.24 1.94 -3.36
N THR A 187 -1.60 2.78 -2.39
CA THR A 187 -0.68 3.77 -1.82
C THR A 187 0.59 3.11 -1.28
N PHE A 188 0.47 2.00 -0.56
CA PHE A 188 1.64 1.28 -0.04
C PHE A 188 2.53 0.70 -1.15
N LEU A 189 1.95 0.08 -2.18
CA LEU A 189 2.72 -0.44 -3.32
C LEU A 189 3.42 0.68 -4.08
N LEU A 190 2.76 1.81 -4.30
CA LEU A 190 3.31 2.94 -5.06
C LEU A 190 4.38 3.70 -4.28
N ALA A 191 4.26 3.77 -2.95
CA ALA A 191 5.18 4.49 -2.08
C ALA A 191 6.45 3.69 -1.75
N LEU A 192 6.47 2.36 -1.93
CA LEU A 192 7.57 1.52 -1.49
C LEU A 192 8.89 1.83 -2.23
N ALA A 193 8.88 1.87 -3.57
CA ALA A 193 10.05 2.25 -4.36
C ALA A 193 10.64 3.64 -4.02
N PRO A 194 9.87 4.75 -4.02
CA PRO A 194 10.42 6.07 -3.69
C PRO A 194 10.86 6.17 -2.22
N LEU A 195 10.15 5.53 -1.30
CA LEU A 195 10.56 5.47 0.11
C LEU A 195 11.89 4.71 0.25
N GLY A 196 12.04 3.57 -0.44
CA GLY A 196 13.29 2.82 -0.48
C GLY A 196 14.45 3.65 -1.02
N ALA A 197 14.24 4.41 -2.10
CA ALA A 197 15.24 5.29 -2.66
C ALA A 197 15.66 6.42 -1.72
N LEU A 198 14.71 7.04 -1.02
CA LEU A 198 15.00 8.04 -0.01
C LEU A 198 15.78 7.46 1.17
N LEU A 199 15.38 6.28 1.66
CA LEU A 199 16.09 5.62 2.75
C LEU A 199 17.53 5.31 2.34
N PHE A 200 17.75 4.72 1.17
CA PHE A 200 19.09 4.42 0.67
C PHE A 200 19.96 5.67 0.44
N GLY A 201 19.38 6.79 0.01
CA GLY A 201 20.14 8.03 -0.17
C GLY A 201 20.51 8.72 1.15
N VAL A 202 19.58 8.74 2.12
CA VAL A 202 19.72 9.55 3.33
C VAL A 202 20.42 8.79 4.46
N LEU A 203 20.05 7.52 4.72
CA LEU A 203 20.52 6.80 5.89
C LEU A 203 22.05 6.62 5.93
N PRO A 204 22.74 6.25 4.84
CA PRO A 204 24.20 6.16 4.84
C PRO A 204 24.89 7.48 5.17
N SER A 205 24.36 8.59 4.68
CA SER A 205 24.88 9.94 4.96
C SER A 205 24.71 10.32 6.44
N VAL A 206 23.55 9.99 7.03
CA VAL A 206 23.30 10.17 8.46
C VAL A 206 24.18 9.24 9.30
N GLY A 207 24.35 8.00 8.86
CA GLY A 207 25.22 7.01 9.49
C GLY A 207 26.66 7.49 9.56
N TRP A 208 27.20 8.00 8.44
CA TRP A 208 28.52 8.62 8.41
C TRP A 208 28.67 9.76 9.40
N ALA A 209 27.70 10.67 9.44
CA ALA A 209 27.74 11.84 10.33
C ALA A 209 27.75 11.48 11.82
N LEU A 210 27.09 10.37 12.20
CA LEU A 210 26.93 9.96 13.60
C LEU A 210 28.01 8.98 14.07
N PHE A 211 28.42 8.04 13.23
CA PHE A 211 29.25 6.90 13.63
C PHE A 211 30.42 6.62 12.66
N GLY A 212 30.70 7.55 11.74
CA GLY A 212 31.75 7.41 10.74
C GLY A 212 31.52 6.21 9.81
N GLU A 213 32.59 5.52 9.45
CA GLU A 213 32.58 4.39 8.52
C GLU A 213 31.61 3.27 8.95
N ASN A 214 31.64 2.87 10.22
CA ASN A 214 30.75 1.85 10.76
C ASN A 214 29.27 2.26 10.66
N GLY A 215 28.99 3.56 10.72
CA GLY A 215 27.65 4.11 10.56
C GLY A 215 27.10 3.94 9.15
N VAL A 216 27.93 4.09 8.11
CA VAL A 216 27.54 3.87 6.70
C VAL A 216 27.11 2.44 6.50
N TYR A 217 27.91 1.47 6.95
CA TYR A 217 27.60 0.05 6.83
C TYR A 217 26.37 -0.33 7.65
N GLY A 218 26.28 0.12 8.90
CA GLY A 218 25.13 -0.14 9.76
C GLY A 218 23.83 0.39 9.16
N ALA A 219 23.85 1.62 8.64
CA ALA A 219 22.73 2.25 7.97
C ALA A 219 22.31 1.52 6.68
N ALA A 220 23.28 1.09 5.87
CA ALA A 220 23.02 0.31 4.65
C ALA A 220 22.38 -1.04 4.98
N TRP A 221 22.94 -1.80 5.94
CA TRP A 221 22.37 -3.08 6.38
C TRP A 221 20.98 -2.93 6.97
N LEU A 222 20.74 -1.89 7.77
CA LEU A 222 19.42 -1.59 8.31
C LEU A 222 18.40 -1.31 7.21
N THR A 223 18.78 -0.52 6.21
CA THR A 223 17.92 -0.20 5.07
C THR A 223 17.57 -1.45 4.26
N ILE A 224 18.58 -2.28 3.96
CA ILE A 224 18.39 -3.57 3.27
C ILE A 224 17.46 -4.47 4.09
N GLY A 225 17.70 -4.61 5.40
CA GLY A 225 16.86 -5.42 6.28
C GLY A 225 15.40 -4.94 6.31
N LEU A 226 15.19 -3.62 6.42
CA LEU A 226 13.85 -3.02 6.43
C LEU A 226 13.10 -3.28 5.12
N LEU A 227 13.78 -3.15 3.97
CA LEU A 227 13.15 -3.34 2.67
C LEU A 227 12.93 -4.81 2.33
N LEU A 228 13.90 -5.68 2.62
CA LEU A 228 13.75 -7.12 2.36
C LEU A 228 12.69 -7.75 3.28
N ILE A 229 12.73 -7.44 4.58
CA ILE A 229 11.81 -8.03 5.55
C ILE A 229 10.49 -7.26 5.52
N GLY A 230 10.50 -5.95 5.78
CA GLY A 230 9.29 -5.14 5.84
C GLY A 230 8.62 -4.98 4.47
N GLY A 231 9.38 -4.50 3.47
CA GLY A 231 8.88 -4.34 2.10
C GLY A 231 8.50 -5.68 1.47
N GLY A 232 9.36 -6.70 1.58
CA GLY A 232 9.10 -8.02 1.03
C GLY A 232 7.89 -8.73 1.65
N THR A 233 7.72 -8.66 2.98
CA THR A 233 6.52 -9.24 3.63
C THR A 233 5.25 -8.49 3.23
N LEU A 234 5.30 -7.15 3.17
CA LEU A 234 4.18 -6.33 2.72
C LEU A 234 3.77 -6.69 1.30
N VAL A 235 4.71 -6.70 0.35
CA VAL A 235 4.45 -7.08 -1.04
C VAL A 235 3.92 -8.51 -1.12
N GLY A 236 4.51 -9.46 -0.39
CA GLY A 236 4.06 -10.85 -0.35
C GLY A 236 2.62 -11.01 0.13
N VAL A 237 2.23 -10.29 1.19
CA VAL A 237 0.85 -10.27 1.70
C VAL A 237 -0.10 -9.67 0.67
N LEU A 238 0.26 -8.56 0.04
CA LEU A 238 -0.58 -7.87 -0.95
C LEU A 238 -0.74 -8.67 -2.25
N VAL A 239 0.30 -9.37 -2.68
CA VAL A 239 0.25 -10.29 -3.83
C VAL A 239 -0.69 -11.45 -3.53
N ARG A 240 -0.56 -12.07 -2.35
CA ARG A 240 -1.42 -13.18 -1.95
C ARG A 240 -2.89 -12.76 -1.91
N ARG A 241 -3.20 -11.59 -1.34
CA ARG A 241 -4.56 -11.02 -1.34
C ARG A 241 -5.07 -10.75 -2.77
N GLY A 242 -4.24 -10.16 -3.63
CA GLY A 242 -4.58 -9.92 -5.03
C GLY A 242 -4.87 -11.20 -5.80
N LEU A 243 -4.11 -12.27 -5.56
CA LEU A 243 -4.35 -13.58 -6.17
C LEU A 243 -5.68 -14.21 -5.75
N ILE A 244 -6.02 -14.15 -4.45
CA ILE A 244 -7.29 -14.65 -3.94
C ILE A 244 -8.47 -13.89 -4.58
N ARG A 245 -8.38 -12.56 -4.67
CA ARG A 245 -9.41 -11.72 -5.33
C ARG A 245 -9.53 -12.03 -6.82
N ALA A 246 -8.41 -12.22 -7.51
CA ALA A 246 -8.40 -12.60 -8.92
C ALA A 246 -9.02 -13.98 -9.17
N GLN A 247 -8.87 -14.92 -8.23
CA GLN A 247 -9.51 -16.23 -8.29
C GLN A 247 -11.02 -16.14 -8.06
N ALA A 248 -11.46 -15.33 -7.09
CA ALA A 248 -12.88 -15.10 -6.83
C ALA A 248 -13.60 -14.53 -8.07
N LEU A 249 -12.98 -13.56 -8.75
CA LEU A 249 -13.52 -12.96 -9.98
C LEU A 249 -13.57 -13.91 -11.18
N ARG A 250 -12.84 -15.03 -11.15
CA ARG A 250 -12.95 -16.08 -12.19
C ARG A 250 -14.05 -17.09 -11.91
N ALA A 251 -14.46 -17.21 -10.65
CA ALA A 251 -15.47 -18.16 -10.22
C ALA A 251 -16.90 -17.60 -10.29
N ALA A 252 -17.05 -16.27 -10.33
CA ALA A 252 -18.28 -15.55 -10.57
C ALA A 252 -18.58 -15.40 -12.07
#